data_AF-A0A0U1DYR5-F1
#
_entry.id   AF-A0A0U1DYR5-F1
#
_cell.length_a   1.000
_cell.length_b   1.000
_cell.length_c   1.000
_cell.angle_alpha   90.00
_cell.angle_beta   90.00
_cell.angle_gamma   90.00
#
_symmetry.space_group_name_H-M   'P 1'
#
loop_
_entity.id
_entity.type
_entity.pdbx_description
1 polymer ?
#
loop_
_entity_poly.entity_id
_entity_poly.type
_entity_poly.pdbx_seq_one_letter_code
_entity_poly.pdbx_strand_id
1 'polypeptide(L)' 'MITHGEIEPDTYGLAVPVRRRLASPPTCINLISHREDVVLGGKDAVVRAANELSAILY' A
#
# COMPACT_ATOMS: atom_id res chain seq x y z
N MET A 1 3.40 5.14 3.57
CA MET A 1 4.39 6.10 3.04
C MET A 1 3.96 6.46 1.64
N ILE A 2 3.99 7.74 1.25
CA ILE A 2 3.75 8.16 -0.13
C ILE A 2 5.11 8.54 -0.74
N THR A 3 5.41 8.03 -1.93
CA THR A 3 6.67 8.22 -2.66
C THR A 3 6.39 8.78 -4.04
N HIS A 4 7.37 9.45 -4.65
CA HIS A 4 7.24 9.99 -6.01
C HIS A 4 8.53 9.75 -6.80
N GLY A 5 8.41 9.19 -8.00
CA GLY A 5 9.54 8.91 -8.90
C GLY A 5 10.49 7.80 -8.44
N GLU A 6 10.15 7.05 -7.38
CA GLU A 6 11.04 6.04 -6.79
C GLU A 6 10.99 4.67 -7.49
N ILE A 7 9.86 4.33 -8.15
CA ILE A 7 9.69 3.07 -8.88
C ILE A 7 9.84 3.30 -10.38
N GLU A 8 9.11 4.29 -10.91
CA GLU A 8 9.20 4.75 -12.30
C GLU A 8 9.13 6.28 -12.35
N PRO A 9 9.72 6.94 -13.38
CA PRO A 9 9.57 8.37 -13.58
C PRO A 9 8.10 8.81 -13.58
N ASP A 10 7.82 9.95 -12.94
CA ASP A 10 6.49 10.55 -12.88
C ASP A 10 5.39 9.60 -12.33
N THR A 11 5.75 8.74 -11.37
CA THR A 11 4.79 7.91 -10.63
C THR A 11 4.74 8.29 -9.16
N TYR A 12 3.54 8.26 -8.61
CA TYR A 12 3.26 8.37 -7.19
C TYR A 12 3.00 6.96 -6.64
N GLY A 13 3.63 6.63 -5.52
CA GLY A 13 3.47 5.37 -4.82
C GLY A 13 2.86 5.57 -3.44
N LEU A 14 2.03 4.64 -2.98
CA LEU A 14 1.55 4.52 -1.62
C LEU A 14 1.78 3.08 -1.14
N ALA A 15 2.62 2.93 -0.12
CA ALA A 15 2.87 1.67 0.56
C ALA A 15 2.15 1.62 1.92
N VAL A 16 1.36 0.55 2.14
CA VAL A 16 0.67 0.28 3.40
C VAL A 16 1.03 -1.13 3.90
N PRO A 17 1.54 -1.28 5.13
CA PRO A 17 1.91 -2.59 5.67
C PRO A 17 0.68 -3.45 5.96
N VAL A 18 0.80 -4.76 5.74
CA VAL A 18 -0.18 -5.78 6.11
C VAL A 18 0.36 -6.49 7.34
N ARG A 19 -0.39 -6.46 8.45
CA ARG A 19 0.00 -7.20 9.65
C ARG A 19 -0.13 -8.69 9.40
N ARG A 20 0.83 -9.45 9.93
CA ARG A 20 0.96 -10.90 9.71
C ARG A 20 1.29 -11.56 11.05
N ARG A 21 0.89 -12.83 11.21
CA ARG A 21 1.30 -13.64 12.36
C ARG A 21 2.83 -13.83 12.34
N LEU A 22 3.45 -13.79 13.52
CA LEU A 22 4.91 -13.94 13.67
C LEU A 22 5.44 -15.24 13.03
N ALA A 23 6.70 -15.16 12.59
CA ALA A 23 7.39 -16.05 11.64
C ALA A 23 6.94 -15.96 10.17
N SER A 24 5.96 -15.11 9.82
CA SER A 24 5.61 -14.82 8.42
C SER A 24 6.50 -13.72 7.83
N PRO A 25 6.80 -13.75 6.52
CA PRO A 25 7.51 -12.66 5.85
C PRO A 25 6.71 -11.35 5.93
N PRO A 26 7.38 -10.19 6.08
CA PRO A 26 6.73 -8.88 5.97
C PRO A 26 5.99 -8.73 4.64
N THR A 27 4.84 -8.07 4.66
CA THR A 27 4.00 -7.88 3.48
C THR A 27 3.41 -6.47 3.49
N CYS A 28 3.27 -5.86 2.32
CA CYS A 28 2.59 -4.58 2.14
C CYS A 28 1.74 -4.59 0.86
N ILE A 29 0.79 -3.66 0.79
CA ILE A 29 0.07 -3.32 -0.44
C ILE A 29 0.72 -2.06 -1.00
N ASN A 30 1.02 -2.08 -2.30
CA ASN A 30 1.55 -0.93 -3.04
C ASN A 30 0.52 -0.46 -4.05
N LEU A 31 0.10 0.80 -3.95
CA LEU A 31 -0.69 1.50 -4.96
C LEU A 31 0.25 2.45 -5.71
N ILE A 32 0.42 2.25 -7.01
CA ILE A 32 1.28 3.07 -7.86
C ILE A 32 0.44 3.65 -8.99
N SER A 33 0.57 4.95 -9.24
CA SER A 33 -0.13 5.63 -10.32
C SER A 33 0.64 6.84 -10.82
N HIS A 34 0.49 7.20 -12.09
CA HIS A 34 0.96 8.50 -12.61
C HIS A 34 0.14 9.69 -12.09
N ARG A 35 -0.95 9.42 -11.36
CA ARG A 35 -1.88 10.44 -10.86
C ARG A 35 -1.81 10.54 -9.34
N GLU A 36 -1.31 11.68 -8.86
CA GLU A 36 -1.22 11.97 -7.42
C GLU A 36 -2.59 11.92 -6.73
N ASP A 37 -3.62 12.47 -7.36
CA ASP A 37 -4.96 12.57 -6.81
C ASP A 37 -5.58 11.19 -6.56
N VAL A 38 -5.29 10.22 -7.43
CA VAL A 38 -5.71 8.82 -7.28
C VAL A 38 -5.01 8.15 -6.10
N VAL A 39 -3.71 8.41 -5.92
CA VAL A 39 -2.94 7.85 -4.79
C VAL A 39 -3.39 8.43 -3.46
N LEU A 40 -3.62 9.75 -3.41
CA LEU A 40 -4.12 10.43 -2.21
C LEU A 40 -5.53 9.99 -1.85
N GLY A 41 -6.45 9.97 -2.83
CA GLY A 41 -7.82 9.50 -2.64
C GLY A 41 -7.93 8.00 -2.33
N GLY A 42 -6.98 7.20 -2.82
CA GLY A 42 -6.93 5.76 -2.61
C GLY A 42 -6.46 5.35 -1.21
N LYS A 43 -5.90 6.26 -0.41
CA LYS A 43 -5.25 5.94 0.87
C LYS A 43 -6.14 5.12 1.81
N ASP A 44 -7.36 5.59 2.07
CA ASP A 44 -8.25 4.91 3.02
C ASP A 44 -8.72 3.56 2.49
N ALA A 45 -8.90 3.43 1.17
CA ALA A 45 -9.24 2.16 0.54
C ALA A 45 -8.12 1.14 0.69
N VAL A 46 -6.86 1.54 0.46
CA VAL A 46 -5.69 0.67 0.61
C VAL A 46 -5.48 0.27 2.08
N VAL A 47 -5.73 1.18 3.03
CA VAL A 47 -5.70 0.85 4.46
C VAL A 47 -6.78 -0.16 4.85
N ARG A 48 -8.01 0.00 4.35
CA ARG A 48 -9.08 -0.98 4.57
C ARG A 48 -8.70 -2.35 4.00
N ALA A 49 -8.23 -2.39 2.75
CA ALA A 49 -7.78 -3.63 2.12
C ALA A 49 -6.64 -4.30 2.90
N ALA A 50 -5.69 -3.53 3.44
CA ALA A 50 -4.60 -4.06 4.26
C ALA A 50 -5.11 -4.68 5.58
N ASN A 51 -6.13 -4.09 6.19
CA ASN A 51 -6.76 -4.63 7.40
C ASN A 51 -7.58 -5.89 7.11
N GLU A 52 -8.36 -5.90 6.03
CA GLU A 52 -9.12 -7.06 5.57
C GLU A 52 -8.19 -8.23 5.24
N LEU A 53 -7.13 -7.96 4.49
CA LEU A 53 -6.10 -8.96 4.18
C LEU A 53 -5.38 -9.45 5.44
N SER A 54 -5.08 -8.55 6.38
CA SER A 54 -4.53 -8.94 7.67
C SER A 54 -5.47 -9.87 8.42
N ALA A 55 -6.79 -9.68 8.37
CA ALA A 55 -7.75 -10.56 9.05
C ALA A 55 -7.82 -11.97 8.45
N ILE A 56 -7.54 -12.10 7.15
CA ILE A 56 -7.44 -13.40 6.46
C ILE A 56 -6.10 -14.09 6.76
N LEU A 57 -5.04 -13.31 6.89
CA LEU A 57 -3.65 -13.80 6.96
C LEU A 57 -3.07 -13.94 8.38
N TYR A 58 -3.84 -13.60 9.41
CA TYR A 58 -3.45 -13.65 10.82
C TYR A 58 -3.96 -14.92 11.50
#